data_AF-A0A3G8JNI3-F1
#
_entry.id   AF-A0A3G8JNI3-F1
#
_cell.length_a   1.000
_cell.length_b   1.000
_cell.length_c   1.000
_cell.angle_alpha   90.00
_cell.angle_beta   90.00
_cell.angle_gamma   90.00
#
_symmetry.space_group_name_H-M   'P 1'
#
loop_
_entity.id
_entity.type
_entity.pdbx_description
1 polymer ?
#
loop_
_entity_poly.entity_id
_entity_poly.type
_entity_poly.pdbx_seq_one_letter_code
_entity_poly.pdbx_strand_id
1 'polypeptide(L)'
;MIVIAVPTLVAAMLVGDRAHVHAAPFRTVLVAADRGACAAEQTAEKNMACAVALTDIWLAHRGRSSAVRQTVRVLDPSAGVSWNSVNRDVCGYAQIGTVISLGLHHCNSTTFVNPAADAPLITTRARAVTVLLHESSHGVQEAVGRKPVSATLFGPAEEMRRLENASDCWSGAGWAWLVADGQLSARDLAEATTFMYSLPDRANHGAGPERGRAFERGVVEGGAACDQILGQRAYT
;
A
#
# COMPACT_ATOMS: atom_id res chain seq x y z
N MET A 1 31.49 15.98 -9.40
CA MET A 1 31.82 14.55 -9.15
C MET A 1 30.52 13.76 -9.11
N ILE A 2 30.10 13.19 -10.24
CA ILE A 2 28.87 12.36 -10.36
C ILE A 2 29.27 11.15 -11.20
N VAL A 3 29.99 10.20 -10.60
CA VAL A 3 30.37 8.94 -11.26
C VAL A 3 30.53 7.83 -10.21
N ILE A 4 29.58 7.65 -9.29
CA ILE A 4 29.60 6.50 -8.34
C ILE A 4 28.22 5.85 -8.15
N ALA A 5 27.10 6.51 -8.53
CA ALA A 5 25.75 5.97 -8.26
C ALA A 5 25.21 4.96 -9.30
N VAL A 6 25.80 4.90 -10.50
CA VAL A 6 25.33 4.03 -11.59
C VAL A 6 25.90 2.60 -11.54
N PRO A 7 27.17 2.35 -11.13
CA PRO A 7 27.71 0.99 -11.12
C PRO A 7 27.08 0.07 -10.06
N THR A 8 26.60 0.63 -8.94
CA THR A 8 25.96 -0.15 -7.86
C THR A 8 24.57 -0.64 -8.25
N LEU A 9 23.83 0.10 -9.09
CA LEU A 9 22.53 -0.34 -9.61
C LEU A 9 22.68 -1.56 -10.53
N VAL A 10 23.74 -1.61 -11.35
CA VAL A 10 24.00 -2.71 -12.30
C VAL A 10 24.62 -3.93 -11.60
N ALA A 11 25.48 -3.73 -10.60
CA ALA A 11 26.07 -4.83 -9.84
C ALA A 11 25.03 -5.62 -9.03
N ALA A 12 23.97 -4.97 -8.53
CA ALA A 12 22.87 -5.65 -7.85
C ALA A 12 22.04 -6.55 -8.79
N MET A 13 21.96 -6.21 -10.08
CA MET A 13 21.21 -7.00 -11.07
C MET A 13 21.98 -8.23 -11.57
N LEU A 14 23.32 -8.20 -11.60
CA LEU A 14 24.15 -9.27 -12.17
C LEU A 14 24.55 -10.37 -11.17
N VAL A 15 24.39 -10.15 -9.86
CA VAL A 15 24.76 -11.11 -8.80
C VAL A 15 23.53 -11.73 -8.11
N GLY A 16 22.32 -11.39 -8.59
CA GLY A 16 21.02 -11.63 -7.95
C GLY A 16 20.51 -13.07 -7.89
N ASP A 17 21.35 -14.09 -8.10
CA ASP A 17 20.91 -15.49 -8.06
C ASP A 17 21.28 -16.23 -6.76
N ARG A 18 22.09 -15.64 -5.85
CA ARG A 18 22.58 -16.39 -4.67
C ARG A 18 22.74 -15.66 -3.34
N ALA A 19 22.33 -14.41 -3.23
CA ALA A 19 22.33 -13.76 -1.93
C ALA A 19 20.99 -13.07 -1.70
N HIS A 20 20.32 -13.48 -0.62
CA HIS A 20 19.24 -12.73 0.03
C HIS A 20 19.80 -11.41 0.55
N VAL A 21 20.34 -10.56 -0.32
CA VAL A 21 20.77 -9.21 0.02
C VAL A 21 19.50 -8.39 0.13
N HIS A 22 18.84 -8.55 1.28
CA HIS A 22 17.97 -7.53 1.81
C HIS A 22 18.86 -6.31 2.06
N ALA A 23 18.95 -5.40 1.09
CA ALA A 23 19.24 -4.02 1.43
C ALA A 23 18.01 -3.52 2.18
N ALA A 24 17.96 -3.87 3.47
CA ALA A 24 16.93 -3.42 4.38
C ALA A 24 16.92 -1.88 4.33
N PRO A 25 15.74 -1.27 4.39
CA PRO A 25 15.65 0.13 4.10
C PRO A 25 16.48 0.95 5.10
N PHE A 26 17.47 1.72 4.60
CA PHE A 26 18.26 2.62 5.44
C PHE A 26 17.38 3.79 5.84
N ARG A 27 17.44 4.17 7.13
CA ARG A 27 16.66 5.27 7.71
C ARG A 27 15.15 5.08 7.59
N THR A 28 14.66 3.91 7.98
CA THR A 28 13.25 3.70 8.29
C THR A 28 13.01 3.47 9.77
N VAL A 29 11.82 3.84 10.24
CA VAL A 29 11.35 3.60 11.60
C VAL A 29 10.08 2.77 11.53
N LEU A 30 10.00 1.70 12.32
CA LEU A 30 8.78 0.90 12.40
C LEU A 30 7.60 1.75 12.90
N VAL A 31 6.45 1.62 12.24
CA VAL A 31 5.19 2.17 12.75
C VAL A 31 4.55 1.06 13.60
N ALA A 32 4.54 1.25 14.92
CA ALA A 32 3.93 0.29 15.82
C ALA A 32 2.40 0.31 15.66
N ALA A 33 1.80 -0.87 15.55
CA ALA A 33 0.35 -1.04 15.60
C ALA A 33 -0.18 -0.62 16.97
N ASP A 34 -1.17 0.27 17.01
CA ASP A 34 -1.82 0.68 18.26
C ASP A 34 -3.33 0.86 18.07
N ARG A 35 -4.11 -0.06 18.63
CA ARG A 35 -5.58 0.03 18.64
C ARG A 35 -6.08 1.17 19.54
N GLY A 36 -5.34 1.51 20.60
CA GLY A 36 -5.66 2.65 21.46
C GLY A 36 -5.57 3.98 20.72
N ALA A 37 -4.75 4.05 19.66
CA ALA A 37 -4.66 5.20 18.76
C ALA A 37 -5.89 5.37 17.86
N CYS A 38 -6.84 4.42 17.84
CA CYS A 38 -8.07 4.51 17.05
C CYS A 38 -9.16 5.38 17.68
N ALA A 39 -8.92 6.09 18.79
CA ALA A 39 -9.87 7.09 19.30
C ALA A 39 -10.02 8.30 18.34
N ALA A 40 -11.02 9.18 18.56
CA ALA A 40 -11.38 10.32 17.68
C ALA A 40 -10.21 11.26 17.29
N GLU A 41 -10.39 12.11 16.25
CA GLU A 41 -9.40 13.00 15.61
C GLU A 41 -7.98 13.03 16.22
N GLN A 42 -7.03 12.45 15.49
CA GLN A 42 -5.66 12.25 15.96
C GLN A 42 -4.63 12.84 15.00
N THR A 43 -3.39 12.94 15.48
CA THR A 43 -2.22 13.24 14.67
C THR A 43 -2.02 12.20 13.56
N ALA A 44 -1.34 12.57 12.47
CA ALA A 44 -0.99 11.65 11.40
C ALA A 44 -0.32 10.36 11.89
N GLU A 45 0.56 10.46 12.89
CA GLU A 45 1.26 9.32 13.49
C GLU A 45 0.29 8.33 14.16
N LYS A 46 -0.70 8.85 14.90
CA LYS A 46 -1.71 8.02 15.55
C LYS A 46 -2.73 7.45 14.55
N ASN A 47 -3.10 8.22 13.53
CA ASN A 47 -3.92 7.71 12.42
C ASN A 47 -3.24 6.52 11.75
N MET A 48 -1.92 6.60 11.52
CA MET A 48 -1.13 5.50 10.99
C MET A 48 -1.02 4.31 11.94
N ALA A 49 -0.75 4.54 13.22
CA ALA A 49 -0.69 3.45 14.21
C ALA A 49 -2.03 2.68 14.32
N CYS A 50 -3.15 3.41 14.27
CA CYS A 50 -4.49 2.82 14.17
C CYS A 50 -4.67 2.05 12.85
N ALA A 51 -4.30 2.65 11.72
CA ALA A 51 -4.43 2.02 10.41
C ALA A 51 -3.66 0.69 10.34
N VAL A 52 -2.44 0.64 10.87
CA VAL A 52 -1.63 -0.60 10.96
C VAL A 52 -2.40 -1.64 11.77
N ALA A 53 -2.88 -1.29 12.97
CA ALA A 53 -3.61 -2.23 13.82
C ALA A 53 -4.88 -2.78 13.17
N LEU A 54 -5.68 -1.94 12.50
CA LEU A 54 -6.91 -2.38 11.83
C LEU A 54 -6.63 -3.19 10.56
N THR A 55 -5.56 -2.86 9.83
CA THR A 55 -5.11 -3.62 8.67
C THR A 55 -4.62 -5.01 9.08
N ASP A 56 -3.86 -5.12 10.16
CA ASP A 56 -3.39 -6.41 10.67
C ASP A 56 -4.54 -7.33 11.08
N ILE A 57 -5.57 -6.78 11.75
CA ILE A 57 -6.78 -7.51 12.12
C ILE A 57 -7.52 -8.00 10.86
N TRP A 58 -7.71 -7.12 9.87
CA TRP A 58 -8.34 -7.49 8.61
C TRP A 58 -7.57 -8.60 7.87
N LEU A 59 -6.26 -8.45 7.73
CA LEU A 59 -5.41 -9.46 7.10
C LEU A 59 -5.47 -10.79 7.86
N ALA A 60 -5.48 -10.76 9.19
CA ALA A 60 -5.64 -11.96 10.00
C ALA A 60 -6.99 -12.64 9.77
N HIS A 61 -8.09 -11.87 9.75
CA HIS A 61 -9.42 -12.40 9.42
C HIS A 61 -9.45 -13.10 8.05
N ARG A 62 -8.69 -12.59 7.08
CA ARG A 62 -8.59 -13.16 5.72
C ARG A 62 -7.57 -14.28 5.58
N GLY A 63 -6.84 -14.65 6.64
CA GLY A 63 -5.76 -15.62 6.56
C GLY A 63 -4.57 -15.12 5.72
N ARG A 64 -4.35 -13.81 5.66
CA ARG A 64 -3.33 -13.11 4.85
C ARG A 64 -2.33 -12.33 5.71
N SER A 65 -2.15 -12.68 6.99
CA SER A 65 -1.23 -11.95 7.90
C SER A 65 0.22 -11.84 7.40
N SER A 66 0.67 -12.73 6.50
CA SER A 66 2.01 -12.65 5.91
C SER A 66 2.12 -11.67 4.74
N ALA A 67 1.01 -11.14 4.22
CA ALA A 67 1.01 -10.19 3.11
C ALA A 67 1.72 -8.88 3.49
N VAL A 68 1.60 -8.46 4.74
CA VAL A 68 2.32 -7.31 5.31
C VAL A 68 3.07 -7.79 6.54
N ARG A 69 4.40 -7.81 6.47
CA ARG A 69 5.27 -8.14 7.60
C ARG A 69 5.46 -6.94 8.52
N GLN A 70 5.53 -5.74 7.95
CA GLN A 70 5.76 -4.50 8.69
C GLN A 70 5.29 -3.28 7.89
N THR A 71 4.92 -2.23 8.61
CA THR A 71 4.75 -0.88 8.06
C THR A 71 5.83 0.01 8.62
N VAL A 72 6.53 0.76 7.75
CA VAL A 72 7.66 1.59 8.14
C VAL A 72 7.49 3.03 7.66
N ARG A 73 7.85 3.97 8.53
CA ARG A 73 8.06 5.36 8.17
C ARG A 73 9.42 5.53 7.52
N VAL A 74 9.43 6.19 6.37
CA VAL A 74 10.61 6.57 5.59
C VAL A 74 11.08 7.96 6.03
N LEU A 75 12.35 8.10 6.41
CA LEU A 75 12.94 9.39 6.81
C LEU A 75 13.61 10.09 5.61
N ASP A 76 13.63 11.42 5.58
CA ASP A 76 14.30 12.18 4.53
C ASP A 76 15.75 12.55 4.94
N PRO A 77 16.78 12.28 4.12
CA PRO A 77 16.76 11.47 2.91
C PRO A 77 16.84 9.98 3.20
N SER A 78 16.23 9.20 2.32
CA SER A 78 16.35 7.74 2.29
C SER A 78 16.15 7.21 0.86
N ALA A 79 16.84 6.12 0.55
CA ALA A 79 16.63 5.39 -0.68
C ALA A 79 17.15 3.98 -0.53
N GLY A 80 16.51 3.04 -1.21
CA GLY A 80 17.01 1.70 -1.32
C GLY A 80 16.20 0.88 -2.30
N VAL A 81 16.86 -0.16 -2.79
CA VAL A 81 16.31 -1.13 -3.72
C VAL A 81 16.60 -2.50 -3.14
N SER A 82 15.63 -3.40 -3.17
CA SER A 82 15.80 -4.79 -2.76
C SER A 82 15.14 -5.73 -3.76
N TRP A 83 15.50 -7.00 -3.70
CA TRP A 83 14.81 -8.04 -4.44
C TRP A 83 13.59 -8.53 -3.67
N ASN A 84 12.43 -8.55 -4.32
CA ASN A 84 11.24 -9.20 -3.82
C ASN A 84 11.27 -10.68 -4.21
N SER A 85 11.59 -11.55 -3.25
CA SER A 85 11.63 -12.99 -3.47
C SER A 85 10.26 -13.64 -3.62
N VAL A 86 9.18 -12.95 -3.20
CA VAL A 86 7.80 -13.48 -3.24
C VAL A 86 7.30 -13.58 -4.69
N ASN A 87 7.49 -12.54 -5.49
CA ASN A 87 7.03 -12.46 -6.87
C ASN A 87 8.17 -12.39 -7.90
N ARG A 88 9.44 -12.47 -7.45
CA ARG A 88 10.63 -12.32 -8.30
C ARG A 88 10.63 -10.97 -9.02
N ASP A 89 10.50 -9.90 -8.25
CA ASP A 89 10.44 -8.53 -8.74
C ASP A 89 11.42 -7.59 -8.02
N VAL A 90 11.65 -6.42 -8.60
CA VAL A 90 12.38 -5.34 -7.93
C VAL A 90 11.48 -4.63 -6.93
N CYS A 91 12.08 -4.23 -5.82
CA CYS A 91 11.46 -3.43 -4.79
C CYS A 91 12.24 -2.16 -4.59
N GLY A 92 11.60 -1.00 -4.50
CA GLY A 92 12.31 0.26 -4.33
C GLY A 92 11.53 1.20 -3.42
N TYR A 93 12.26 1.96 -2.61
CA TYR A 93 11.76 3.13 -1.90
C TYR A 93 12.78 4.25 -2.09
N ALA A 94 12.31 5.47 -2.36
CA ALA A 94 13.18 6.62 -2.46
C ALA A 94 12.41 7.86 -2.00
N GLN A 95 13.07 8.60 -1.12
CA GLN A 95 12.73 9.94 -0.69
C GLN A 95 14.01 10.78 -0.67
N ILE A 96 14.25 11.50 -1.76
CA ILE A 96 15.38 12.43 -1.89
C ILE A 96 14.80 13.80 -2.24
N GLY A 97 14.43 14.58 -1.22
CA GLY A 97 13.70 15.85 -1.40
C GLY A 97 12.40 15.67 -2.17
N THR A 98 12.12 16.55 -3.14
CA THR A 98 10.94 16.44 -4.04
C THR A 98 11.23 15.70 -5.35
N VAL A 99 12.48 15.25 -5.57
CA VAL A 99 12.96 14.79 -6.88
C VAL A 99 12.51 13.36 -7.19
N ILE A 100 12.47 12.50 -6.16
CA ILE A 100 11.94 11.13 -6.25
C ILE A 100 11.19 10.87 -4.95
N SER A 101 9.87 10.73 -5.06
CA SER A 101 8.98 10.28 -3.99
C SER A 101 8.04 9.24 -4.56
N LEU A 102 8.21 7.99 -4.12
CA LEU A 102 7.26 6.92 -4.44
C LEU A 102 5.99 7.01 -3.58
N GLY A 103 5.98 7.90 -2.58
CA GLY A 103 4.87 8.06 -1.62
C GLY A 103 4.61 6.80 -0.81
N LEU A 104 3.41 6.73 -0.24
CA LEU A 104 2.87 5.55 0.41
C LEU A 104 2.70 4.43 -0.62
N HIS A 105 3.39 3.31 -0.42
CA HIS A 105 3.34 2.15 -1.31
C HIS A 105 3.73 0.87 -0.58
N HIS A 106 3.31 -0.28 -1.08
CA HIS A 106 3.74 -1.58 -0.60
C HIS A 106 4.78 -2.23 -1.50
N CYS A 107 5.76 -2.88 -0.88
CA CYS A 107 6.65 -3.77 -1.59
C CYS A 107 7.36 -4.79 -0.68
N ASN A 108 7.48 -6.04 -1.13
CA ASN A 108 8.24 -7.12 -0.44
C ASN A 108 7.78 -7.32 1.01
N SER A 109 6.46 -7.41 1.18
CA SER A 109 5.77 -7.49 2.47
C SER A 109 6.06 -6.32 3.41
N THR A 110 6.50 -5.16 2.91
CA THR A 110 6.72 -3.94 3.70
C THR A 110 5.88 -2.82 3.11
N THR A 111 5.04 -2.20 3.92
CA THR A 111 4.36 -0.96 3.53
C THR A 111 5.20 0.22 3.95
N PHE A 112 5.56 1.08 3.00
CA PHE A 112 6.35 2.28 3.21
C PHE A 112 5.42 3.49 3.30
N VAL A 113 5.69 4.36 4.27
CA VAL A 113 4.94 5.60 4.47
C VAL A 113 5.95 6.73 4.58
N ASN A 114 5.77 7.77 3.79
CA ASN A 114 6.50 9.02 3.90
C ASN A 114 5.58 10.11 4.44
N PRO A 115 5.63 10.42 5.76
CA PRO A 115 4.70 11.38 6.34
C PRO A 115 4.76 12.78 5.73
N ALA A 116 5.88 13.19 5.14
CA ALA A 116 5.99 14.49 4.50
C ALA A 116 5.24 14.54 3.16
N ALA A 117 5.37 13.51 2.32
CA ALA A 117 4.68 13.42 1.04
C ALA A 117 3.22 12.97 1.19
N ASP A 118 2.96 12.11 2.18
CA ASP A 118 1.68 11.43 2.36
C ASP A 118 0.78 12.12 3.39
N ALA A 119 1.23 13.23 3.99
CA ALA A 119 0.44 14.00 4.97
C ALA A 119 -1.03 14.17 4.56
N PRO A 120 -1.37 14.55 3.30
CA PRO A 120 -2.76 14.71 2.86
C PRO A 120 -3.58 13.41 2.87
N LEU A 121 -2.93 12.26 2.71
CA LEU A 121 -3.51 10.93 2.65
C LEU A 121 -3.73 10.31 4.04
N ILE A 122 -3.11 10.86 5.08
CA ILE A 122 -3.14 10.30 6.45
C ILE A 122 -3.63 11.32 7.49
N THR A 123 -4.23 12.43 7.02
CA THR A 123 -4.73 13.51 7.88
C THR A 123 -5.84 13.08 8.83
N THR A 124 -6.64 12.09 8.43
CA THR A 124 -7.69 11.51 9.27
C THR A 124 -7.49 10.01 9.39
N ARG A 125 -8.06 9.43 10.45
CA ARG A 125 -8.10 7.97 10.66
C ARG A 125 -8.72 7.25 9.46
N ALA A 126 -9.85 7.75 8.94
CA ALA A 126 -10.52 7.12 7.81
C ALA A 126 -9.62 7.09 6.57
N ARG A 127 -8.93 8.19 6.27
CA ARG A 127 -7.99 8.22 5.13
C ARG A 127 -6.82 7.26 5.34
N ALA A 128 -6.18 7.29 6.51
CA ALA A 128 -5.07 6.41 6.83
C ALA A 128 -5.42 4.91 6.75
N VAL A 129 -6.58 4.51 7.30
CA VAL A 129 -7.08 3.13 7.19
C VAL A 129 -7.35 2.77 5.73
N THR A 130 -7.99 3.66 4.97
CA THR A 130 -8.31 3.44 3.55
C THR A 130 -7.06 3.17 2.73
N VAL A 131 -6.04 4.02 2.86
CA VAL A 131 -4.81 3.85 2.10
C VAL A 131 -4.00 2.66 2.57
N LEU A 132 -3.97 2.34 3.87
CA LEU A 132 -3.19 1.18 4.33
C LEU A 132 -3.84 -0.15 3.98
N LEU A 133 -5.17 -0.23 4.00
CA LEU A 133 -5.89 -1.38 3.46
C LEU A 133 -5.63 -1.53 1.96
N HIS A 134 -5.64 -0.43 1.21
CA HIS A 134 -5.26 -0.41 -0.20
C HIS A 134 -3.83 -0.97 -0.38
N GLU A 135 -2.83 -0.46 0.33
CA GLU A 135 -1.46 -0.96 0.17
C GLU A 135 -1.29 -2.42 0.58
N SER A 136 -2.02 -2.87 1.60
CA SER A 136 -2.00 -4.29 1.99
C SER A 136 -2.45 -5.21 0.86
N SER A 137 -3.32 -4.73 -0.04
CA SER A 137 -3.75 -5.46 -1.24
C SER A 137 -2.57 -5.80 -2.13
N HIS A 138 -1.62 -4.88 -2.33
CA HIS A 138 -0.45 -5.15 -3.15
C HIS A 138 0.39 -6.28 -2.56
N GLY A 139 0.52 -6.38 -1.24
CA GLY A 139 1.15 -7.55 -0.60
C GLY A 139 0.41 -8.86 -0.87
N VAL A 140 -0.93 -8.84 -0.91
CA VAL A 140 -1.74 -10.01 -1.31
C VAL A 140 -1.55 -10.34 -2.79
N GLN A 141 -1.46 -9.33 -3.66
CA GLN A 141 -1.20 -9.49 -5.09
C GLN A 141 0.21 -10.05 -5.36
N GLU A 142 1.23 -9.60 -4.62
CA GLU A 142 2.59 -10.15 -4.68
C GLU A 142 2.58 -11.66 -4.36
N ALA A 143 1.83 -12.08 -3.34
CA ALA A 143 1.75 -13.49 -2.93
C ALA A 143 1.16 -14.43 -4.01
N VAL A 144 0.43 -13.88 -4.99
CA VAL A 144 -0.08 -14.62 -6.16
C VAL A 144 0.70 -14.31 -7.44
N GLY A 145 1.93 -13.77 -7.31
CA GLY A 145 2.86 -13.57 -8.40
C GLY A 145 2.65 -12.29 -9.22
N ARG A 146 1.77 -11.37 -8.81
CA ARG A 146 1.69 -10.04 -9.44
C ARG A 146 2.89 -9.20 -9.06
N LYS A 147 3.19 -8.21 -9.91
CA LYS A 147 4.38 -7.36 -9.83
C LYS A 147 4.01 -5.87 -9.84
N PRO A 148 3.39 -5.33 -8.77
CA PRO A 148 2.87 -3.96 -8.77
C PRO A 148 3.94 -2.90 -9.05
N VAL A 149 5.17 -3.10 -8.52
CA VAL A 149 6.29 -2.19 -8.74
C VAL A 149 6.73 -2.20 -10.21
N SER A 150 7.02 -3.37 -10.79
CA SER A 150 7.36 -3.44 -12.22
C SER A 150 6.22 -2.97 -13.13
N ALA A 151 4.96 -3.25 -12.79
CA ALA A 151 3.81 -2.76 -13.54
C ALA A 151 3.74 -1.23 -13.52
N THR A 152 4.07 -0.60 -12.38
CA THR A 152 4.16 0.87 -12.26
C THR A 152 5.27 1.47 -13.11
N LEU A 153 6.44 0.82 -13.15
CA LEU A 153 7.64 1.35 -13.80
C LEU A 153 7.70 1.08 -15.31
N PHE A 154 7.22 -0.09 -15.73
CA PHE A 154 7.43 -0.63 -17.07
C PHE A 154 6.17 -1.20 -17.72
N GLY A 155 5.10 -1.39 -16.94
CA GLY A 155 3.87 -2.00 -17.42
C GLY A 155 3.01 -1.04 -18.25
N PRO A 156 2.08 -1.58 -19.05
CA PRO A 156 1.06 -0.76 -19.70
C PRO A 156 0.14 -0.15 -18.63
N ALA A 157 -0.29 1.09 -18.85
CA ALA A 157 -1.15 1.82 -17.89
C ALA A 157 -2.44 1.05 -17.53
N GLU A 158 -2.98 0.26 -18.47
CA GLU A 158 -4.18 -0.57 -18.21
C GLU A 158 -3.92 -1.66 -17.16
N GLU A 159 -2.77 -2.34 -17.21
CA GLU A 159 -2.42 -3.37 -16.24
C GLU A 159 -2.29 -2.75 -14.84
N MET A 160 -1.64 -1.59 -14.75
CA MET A 160 -1.50 -0.89 -13.49
C MET A 160 -2.85 -0.43 -12.94
N ARG A 161 -3.69 0.19 -13.78
CA ARG A 161 -5.06 0.59 -13.37
C ARG A 161 -5.90 -0.59 -12.90
N ARG A 162 -5.68 -1.78 -13.45
CA ARG A 162 -6.35 -3.00 -12.99
C ARG A 162 -5.91 -3.40 -11.58
N LEU A 163 -4.60 -3.37 -11.30
CA LEU A 163 -4.05 -3.66 -9.97
C LEU A 163 -4.55 -2.65 -8.94
N GLU A 164 -4.53 -1.36 -9.28
CA GLU A 164 -4.99 -0.25 -8.44
C GLU A 164 -6.49 -0.32 -8.13
N ASN A 165 -7.33 -0.55 -9.14
CA ASN A 165 -8.77 -0.71 -8.92
C ASN A 165 -9.10 -1.94 -8.06
N ALA A 166 -8.34 -3.03 -8.20
CA ALA A 166 -8.49 -4.20 -7.34
C ALA A 166 -8.10 -3.89 -5.89
N SER A 167 -7.06 -3.07 -5.68
CA SER A 167 -6.64 -2.59 -4.35
C SER A 167 -7.64 -1.62 -3.71
N ASP A 168 -8.23 -0.71 -4.49
CA ASP A 168 -9.31 0.16 -4.02
C ASP A 168 -10.55 -0.65 -3.62
N CYS A 169 -10.91 -1.66 -4.41
CA CYS A 169 -11.95 -2.63 -4.05
C CYS A 169 -11.63 -3.40 -2.77
N TRP A 170 -10.40 -3.91 -2.63
CA TRP A 170 -9.99 -4.62 -1.41
C TRP A 170 -10.08 -3.74 -0.17
N SER A 171 -9.73 -2.45 -0.30
CA SER A 171 -9.91 -1.46 0.76
C SER A 171 -11.38 -1.33 1.17
N GLY A 172 -12.29 -1.22 0.20
CA GLY A 172 -13.74 -1.20 0.47
C GLY A 172 -14.26 -2.45 1.17
N ALA A 173 -13.80 -3.63 0.77
CA ALA A 173 -14.16 -4.90 1.41
C ALA A 173 -13.67 -4.97 2.87
N GLY A 174 -12.44 -4.51 3.13
CA GLY A 174 -11.91 -4.41 4.49
C GLY A 174 -12.70 -3.42 5.35
N TRP A 175 -13.08 -2.28 4.78
CA TRP A 175 -13.92 -1.28 5.43
C TRP A 175 -15.30 -1.81 5.83
N ALA A 176 -16.01 -2.48 4.91
CA ALA A 176 -17.31 -3.07 5.21
C ALA A 176 -17.23 -4.08 6.37
N TRP A 177 -16.17 -4.90 6.39
CA TRP A 177 -15.93 -5.84 7.48
C TRP A 177 -15.59 -5.14 8.81
N LEU A 178 -14.69 -4.16 8.80
CA LEU A 178 -14.31 -3.40 10.01
C LEU A 178 -15.48 -2.65 10.64
N VAL A 179 -16.43 -2.18 9.83
CA VAL A 179 -17.69 -1.58 10.32
C VAL A 179 -18.60 -2.65 10.92
N ALA A 180 -18.77 -3.80 10.25
CA ALA A 180 -19.58 -4.89 10.76
C ALA A 180 -19.04 -5.49 12.08
N ASP A 181 -17.71 -5.53 12.24
CA ASP A 181 -17.01 -5.97 13.46
C ASP A 181 -17.02 -4.90 14.59
N GLY A 182 -17.52 -3.69 14.31
CA GLY A 182 -17.60 -2.61 15.28
C GLY A 182 -16.28 -1.90 15.57
N GLN A 183 -15.24 -2.10 14.75
CA GLN A 183 -13.98 -1.36 14.85
C GLN A 183 -14.10 0.07 14.30
N LEU A 184 -14.99 0.28 13.32
CA LEU A 184 -15.23 1.55 12.66
C LEU A 184 -16.73 1.83 12.56
N SER A 185 -17.11 3.09 12.37
CA SER A 185 -18.52 3.49 12.26
C SER A 185 -18.97 3.64 10.80
N ALA A 186 -20.28 3.60 10.56
CA ALA A 186 -20.85 3.94 9.25
C ALA A 186 -20.51 5.37 8.81
N ARG A 187 -20.30 6.29 9.75
CA ARG A 187 -19.83 7.66 9.45
C ARG A 187 -18.41 7.65 8.91
N ASP A 188 -17.53 6.83 9.49
CA ASP A 188 -16.15 6.66 9.01
C ASP A 188 -16.13 6.10 7.57
N LEU A 189 -17.02 5.15 7.27
CA LEU A 189 -17.16 4.60 5.92
C LEU A 189 -17.60 5.66 4.90
N ALA A 190 -18.55 6.53 5.27
CA ALA A 190 -18.98 7.63 4.39
C ALA A 190 -17.84 8.62 4.12
N GLU A 191 -17.01 8.92 5.12
CA GLU A 191 -15.80 9.73 4.95
C GLU A 191 -14.79 9.05 4.03
N ALA A 192 -14.50 7.76 4.25
CA ALA A 192 -13.60 6.98 3.42
C ALA A 192 -14.06 6.93 1.95
N THR A 193 -15.35 6.73 1.72
CA THR A 193 -15.95 6.74 0.39
C THR A 193 -15.77 8.12 -0.28
N THR A 194 -16.11 9.19 0.44
CA THR A 194 -15.93 10.57 -0.05
C THR A 194 -14.47 10.86 -0.38
N PHE A 195 -13.54 10.40 0.46
CA PHE A 195 -12.11 10.53 0.23
C PHE A 195 -11.69 9.85 -1.08
N MET A 196 -12.11 8.62 -1.33
CA MET A 196 -11.80 7.90 -2.58
C MET A 196 -12.26 8.66 -3.82
N TYR A 197 -13.48 9.20 -3.79
CA TYR A 197 -14.02 10.03 -4.86
C TYR A 197 -13.28 11.36 -5.06
N SER A 198 -12.62 11.87 -4.00
CA SER A 198 -11.89 13.14 -4.04
C SER A 198 -10.45 13.03 -4.56
N LEU A 199 -9.93 11.81 -4.74
CA LEU A 199 -8.52 11.62 -5.10
C LEU A 199 -8.25 12.14 -6.53
N PRO A 200 -7.14 12.87 -6.73
CA PRO A 200 -6.82 13.45 -8.02
C PRO A 200 -6.48 12.36 -9.04
N ASP A 201 -6.72 12.67 -10.32
CA ASP A 201 -6.34 11.78 -11.41
C ASP A 201 -4.83 11.56 -11.46
N ARG A 202 -4.45 10.28 -11.58
CA ARG A 202 -3.07 9.85 -11.81
C ARG A 202 -3.07 8.76 -12.87
N ALA A 203 -2.16 8.88 -13.84
CA ALA A 203 -2.10 7.96 -14.98
C ALA A 203 -2.09 6.47 -14.61
N ASN A 204 -1.48 6.11 -13.47
CA ASN A 204 -1.40 4.73 -12.97
C ASN A 204 -2.52 4.32 -12.00
N HIS A 205 -3.18 5.26 -11.30
CA HIS A 205 -4.22 4.96 -10.28
C HIS A 205 -5.64 5.29 -10.76
N GLY A 206 -5.79 5.93 -11.91
CA GLY A 206 -7.08 6.42 -12.41
C GLY A 206 -7.57 7.68 -11.67
N ALA A 207 -8.80 8.07 -12.00
CA ALA A 207 -9.45 9.25 -11.45
C ALA A 207 -10.31 8.91 -10.23
N GLY A 208 -10.50 9.87 -9.31
CA GLY A 208 -11.33 9.73 -8.11
C GLY A 208 -12.68 9.00 -8.31
N PRO A 209 -13.48 9.33 -9.34
CA PRO A 209 -14.72 8.60 -9.61
C PRO A 209 -14.56 7.10 -9.90
N GLU A 210 -13.46 6.70 -10.55
CA GLU A 210 -13.17 5.28 -10.81
C GLU A 210 -12.76 4.57 -9.54
N ARG A 211 -11.89 5.20 -8.76
CA ARG A 211 -11.41 4.73 -7.45
C ARG A 211 -12.56 4.57 -6.46
N GLY A 212 -13.43 5.57 -6.37
CA GLY A 212 -14.63 5.55 -5.54
C GLY A 212 -15.58 4.42 -5.90
N ARG A 213 -15.85 4.20 -7.20
CA ARG A 213 -16.68 3.07 -7.66
C ARG A 213 -16.05 1.72 -7.34
N ALA A 214 -14.73 1.57 -7.54
CA ALA A 214 -14.03 0.33 -7.19
C ALA A 214 -14.13 0.04 -5.69
N PHE A 215 -13.91 1.06 -4.84
CA PHE A 215 -14.09 0.98 -3.40
C PHE A 215 -15.52 0.55 -3.01
N GLU A 216 -16.55 1.19 -3.57
CA GLU A 216 -17.96 0.83 -3.30
C GLU A 216 -18.30 -0.61 -3.73
N ARG A 217 -17.75 -1.08 -4.85
CA ARG A 217 -17.89 -2.50 -5.22
C ARG A 217 -17.32 -3.41 -4.16
N GLY A 218 -16.16 -3.08 -3.59
CA GLY A 218 -15.60 -3.79 -2.45
C GLY A 218 -16.53 -3.82 -1.24
N VAL A 219 -17.14 -2.68 -0.92
CA VAL A 219 -18.09 -2.55 0.20
C VAL A 219 -19.32 -3.45 0.01
N VAL A 220 -19.87 -3.50 -1.21
CA VAL A 220 -21.13 -4.19 -1.50
C VAL A 220 -20.94 -5.67 -1.82
N GLU A 221 -19.93 -5.99 -2.63
CA GLU A 221 -19.73 -7.32 -3.23
C GLU A 221 -18.58 -8.11 -2.58
N GLY A 222 -17.73 -7.46 -1.77
CA GLY A 222 -16.61 -8.09 -1.06
C GLY A 222 -15.45 -8.52 -1.96
N GLY A 223 -14.55 -9.34 -1.41
CA GLY A 223 -13.29 -9.71 -2.07
C GLY A 223 -13.44 -10.43 -3.42
N ALA A 224 -14.58 -11.09 -3.67
CA ALA A 224 -14.83 -11.78 -4.94
C ALA A 224 -14.92 -10.79 -6.13
N ALA A 225 -15.49 -9.61 -5.91
CA ALA A 225 -15.51 -8.55 -6.93
C ALA A 225 -14.11 -8.03 -7.23
N CYS A 226 -13.24 -7.98 -6.21
CA CYS A 226 -11.86 -7.54 -6.38
C CYS A 226 -11.04 -8.56 -7.19
N ASP A 227 -11.30 -9.86 -7.02
CA ASP A 227 -10.72 -10.93 -7.86
C ASP A 227 -11.17 -10.81 -9.33
N GLN A 228 -12.43 -10.43 -9.56
CA GLN A 228 -12.94 -10.19 -10.92
C GLN A 228 -12.25 -8.99 -11.58
N ILE A 229 -12.05 -7.89 -10.83
CA ILE A 229 -11.29 -6.73 -11.33
C ILE A 229 -9.86 -7.15 -11.66
N LEU A 230 -9.21 -7.87 -10.75
CA LEU A 230 -7.84 -8.34 -10.93
C LEU A 230 -7.69 -9.33 -12.09
N GLY A 231 -8.77 -10.04 -12.45
CA GLY A 231 -8.79 -11.10 -13.45
C GLY A 231 -8.13 -12.40 -12.97
N GLN A 232 -7.93 -12.56 -11.67
CA GLN A 232 -7.45 -13.80 -11.04
C GLN A 232 -7.86 -13.83 -9.56
N ARG A 233 -7.86 -15.02 -8.96
CA ARG A 233 -8.11 -15.19 -7.52
C ARG A 233 -6.89 -14.81 -6.68
N ALA A 234 -7.05 -13.85 -5.79
CA ALA A 234 -6.06 -13.38 -4.83
C ALA A 234 -6.69 -13.12 -3.44
N TYR A 235 -7.91 -12.60 -3.41
CA TYR A 235 -8.58 -12.07 -2.23
C TYR A 235 -9.54 -13.04 -1.56
N THR A 236 -10.00 -14.08 -2.27
CA THR A 236 -10.90 -15.12 -1.77
C THR A 236 -10.23 -16.47 -1.57
#